data_AF-A0A1I0CMS0-F1
#
_entry.id   AF-A0A1I0CMS0-F1
#
_cell.length_a   1.000
_cell.length_b   1.000
_cell.length_c   1.000
_cell.angle_alpha   90.00
_cell.angle_beta   90.00
_cell.angle_gamma   90.00
#
_symmetry.space_group_name_H-M   'P 1'
#
loop_
_entity.id
_entity.type
_entity.pdbx_description
1 polymer ?
#
loop_
_entity_poly.entity_id
_entity_poly.type
_entity_poly.pdbx_seq_one_letter_code
_entity_poly.pdbx_strand_id
1 'polypeptide(L)'
;MDYQSLYDSILYAYTFFGIDSFPVDCFELVRKCGFRTVKYTDLSDKKRIACRTLSEDACLLDGTLFYEAKAHSRRIQFTIAHEFGHVFLKTDNEDKADEFASHFLAPRILIHKYKCHDAIQIHDTFGLSYQASNRALMSYKEWFRSISYGATRKPTEPELQLEHIFFPEPNLIPLMEGIVQPARGCYTEEDEAGYSELNERSDFMRLISRWHGDRGFGLAENKWLYGNDL
;
A
#
# COMPACT_ATOMS: atom_id res chain seq x y z
N MET A 1 -15.06 5.79 8.74
CA MET A 1 -13.61 6.01 8.82
C MET A 1 -13.32 7.50 8.63
N ASP A 2 -12.26 8.04 9.23
CA ASP A 2 -11.76 9.35 8.85
C ASP A 2 -10.98 9.21 7.53
N TYR A 3 -11.57 9.71 6.44
CA TYR A 3 -10.99 9.56 5.11
C TYR A 3 -9.69 10.33 4.94
N GLN A 4 -9.47 11.39 5.71
CA GLN A 4 -8.24 12.16 5.62
C GLN A 4 -7.06 11.34 6.14
N SER A 5 -7.14 10.77 7.35
CA SER A 5 -6.08 9.90 7.87
C SER A 5 -5.84 8.64 7.03
N LEU A 6 -6.90 8.07 6.44
CA LEU A 6 -6.74 6.96 5.48
C LEU A 6 -5.85 7.39 4.29
N TYR A 7 -6.17 8.52 3.65
CA TYR A 7 -5.44 8.97 2.48
C TYR A 7 -4.09 9.60 2.80
N ASP A 8 -3.86 10.12 4.00
CA ASP A 8 -2.53 10.48 4.49
C ASP A 8 -1.62 9.24 4.49
N SER A 9 -2.10 8.12 5.04
CA SER A 9 -1.36 6.86 5.05
C SER A 9 -1.13 6.29 3.65
N ILE A 10 -2.12 6.38 2.75
CA ILE A 10 -1.98 5.93 1.36
C ILE A 10 -0.97 6.81 0.61
N LEU A 11 -1.07 8.13 0.72
CA LEU A 11 -0.14 9.06 0.08
C LEU A 11 1.29 8.84 0.55
N TYR A 12 1.47 8.63 1.86
CA TYR A 12 2.77 8.27 2.43
C TYR A 12 3.30 6.99 1.79
N ALA A 13 2.49 5.93 1.70
CA ALA A 13 2.90 4.67 1.08
C ALA A 13 3.27 4.84 -0.41
N TYR A 14 2.49 5.61 -1.17
CA TYR A 14 2.79 5.88 -2.59
C TYR A 14 4.11 6.63 -2.78
N THR A 15 4.33 7.67 -1.97
CA THR A 15 5.58 8.45 -2.00
C THR A 15 6.77 7.58 -1.59
N PHE A 16 6.64 6.83 -0.48
CA PHE A 16 7.70 5.97 0.05
C PHE A 16 8.13 4.87 -0.94
N PHE A 17 7.17 4.27 -1.63
CA PHE A 17 7.45 3.20 -2.60
C PHE A 17 7.77 3.70 -4.02
N GLY A 18 7.56 5.00 -4.29
CA GLY A 18 7.66 5.59 -5.62
C GLY A 18 6.63 4.99 -6.58
N ILE A 19 5.37 4.89 -6.15
CA ILE A 19 4.29 4.33 -6.97
C ILE A 19 3.70 5.41 -7.86
N ASP A 20 3.86 5.27 -9.17
CA ASP A 20 3.42 6.23 -10.19
C ASP A 20 2.63 5.59 -11.34
N SER A 21 2.34 4.29 -11.25
CA SER A 21 1.71 3.51 -12.31
C SER A 21 0.86 2.37 -11.78
N PHE A 22 -0.11 1.93 -12.59
CA PHE A 22 -0.98 0.79 -12.31
C PHE A 22 -0.83 -0.31 -13.36
N PRO A 23 -1.08 -1.58 -12.99
CA PRO A 23 -1.44 -2.06 -11.65
C PRO A 23 -0.25 -2.08 -10.67
N VAL A 24 -0.52 -1.86 -9.37
CA VAL A 24 0.52 -1.92 -8.33
C VAL A 24 1.03 -3.35 -8.17
N ASP A 25 2.35 -3.56 -8.27
CA ASP A 25 2.96 -4.85 -7.96
C ASP A 25 3.36 -4.94 -6.47
N CYS A 26 2.45 -5.41 -5.62
CA CYS A 26 2.72 -5.57 -4.19
C CYS A 26 3.84 -6.58 -3.90
N PHE A 27 4.12 -7.55 -4.79
CA PHE A 27 5.29 -8.41 -4.62
C PHE A 27 6.59 -7.61 -4.75
N GLU A 28 6.65 -6.65 -5.68
CA GLU A 28 7.78 -5.74 -5.79
C GLU A 28 7.90 -4.87 -4.55
N LEU A 29 6.79 -4.36 -4.01
CA LEU A 29 6.80 -3.55 -2.79
C LEU A 29 7.32 -4.33 -1.59
N VAL A 30 6.87 -5.58 -1.41
CA VAL A 30 7.38 -6.49 -0.36
C VAL A 30 8.88 -6.74 -0.52
N ARG A 31 9.35 -6.98 -1.75
CA ARG A 31 10.80 -7.12 -2.03
C ARG A 31 11.57 -5.83 -1.76
N LYS A 32 11.02 -4.66 -2.13
CA LYS A 32 11.58 -3.34 -1.82
C LYS A 32 11.70 -3.16 -0.32
N CYS A 33 10.76 -3.64 0.48
CA CYS A 33 10.89 -3.64 1.94
C CYS A 33 11.99 -4.60 2.44
N GLY A 34 12.50 -5.53 1.65
CA GLY A 34 13.53 -6.49 2.07
C GLY A 34 12.97 -7.82 2.60
N PHE A 35 11.68 -8.08 2.36
CA PHE A 35 11.04 -9.33 2.74
C PHE A 35 11.40 -10.43 1.74
N ARG A 36 11.56 -11.65 2.26
CA ARG A 36 11.69 -12.85 1.42
C ARG A 36 10.31 -13.27 0.93
N THR A 37 10.26 -13.96 -0.20
CA THR A 37 9.02 -14.53 -0.72
C THR A 37 9.17 -16.04 -0.85
N VAL A 38 8.26 -16.81 -0.26
CA VAL A 38 8.30 -18.28 -0.25
C VAL A 38 6.93 -18.84 -0.63
N LYS A 39 6.87 -19.83 -1.53
CA LYS A 39 5.60 -20.45 -1.88
C LYS A 39 5.18 -21.44 -0.81
N TYR A 40 3.87 -21.59 -0.61
CA TYR A 40 3.31 -22.63 0.25
C TYR A 40 3.77 -24.04 -0.15
N THR A 41 4.00 -24.29 -1.44
CA THR A 41 4.51 -25.57 -1.95
C THR A 41 5.94 -25.87 -1.53
N ASP A 42 6.70 -24.85 -1.18
CA ASP A 42 8.12 -24.97 -0.79
C ASP A 42 8.26 -25.18 0.73
N LEU A 43 7.14 -25.21 1.45
CA LEU A 43 7.07 -25.45 2.89
C LEU A 43 6.86 -26.93 3.22
N SER A 44 7.30 -27.33 4.41
CA SER A 44 6.90 -28.61 5.00
C SER A 44 5.39 -28.64 5.25
N ASP A 45 4.79 -29.83 5.25
CA ASP A 45 3.33 -29.98 5.39
C ASP A 45 2.77 -29.27 6.63
N LYS A 46 3.46 -29.35 7.77
CA LYS A 46 3.06 -28.66 9.01
C LYS A 46 3.04 -27.13 8.81
N LYS A 47 4.09 -26.56 8.24
CA LYS A 47 4.19 -25.11 7.99
C LYS A 47 3.18 -24.65 6.95
N ARG A 48 2.97 -25.44 5.90
CA ARG A 48 1.97 -25.17 4.86
C ARG A 48 0.55 -25.14 5.42
N ILE A 49 0.19 -26.12 6.26
CA ILE A 49 -1.12 -26.17 6.92
C ILE A 49 -1.30 -24.93 7.80
N ALA A 50 -0.31 -24.60 8.62
CA ALA A 50 -0.37 -23.41 9.48
C ALA A 50 -0.56 -22.12 8.67
N CYS A 51 0.20 -21.92 7.58
CA CYS A 51 0.05 -20.73 6.73
C CYS A 51 -1.35 -20.67 6.10
N ARG A 52 -1.88 -21.79 5.61
CA ARG A 52 -3.24 -21.86 5.04
C ARG A 52 -4.34 -21.60 6.08
N THR A 53 -4.11 -21.96 7.34
CA THR A 53 -5.04 -21.63 8.44
C THR A 53 -5.06 -20.13 8.74
N LEU A 54 -3.92 -19.44 8.56
CA LEU A 54 -3.86 -17.98 8.68
C LEU A 54 -4.49 -17.30 7.47
N SER A 55 -4.16 -17.76 6.26
CA SER A 55 -4.71 -17.21 5.02
C SER A 55 -4.58 -18.21 3.87
N GLU A 56 -5.67 -18.38 3.12
CA GLU A 56 -5.67 -19.24 1.93
C GLU A 56 -4.77 -18.72 0.80
N ASP A 57 -4.60 -17.39 0.70
CA ASP A 57 -3.93 -16.73 -0.42
C ASP A 57 -2.47 -16.38 -0.09
N ALA A 58 -2.22 -15.66 1.01
CA ALA A 58 -0.89 -15.27 1.46
C ALA A 58 -0.88 -14.76 2.91
N CYS A 59 0.26 -14.85 3.59
CA CYS A 59 0.49 -14.26 4.90
C CYS A 59 1.93 -13.75 5.04
N LEU A 60 2.14 -12.74 5.86
CA LEU A 60 3.44 -12.14 6.12
C LEU A 60 3.90 -12.50 7.54
N LEU A 61 5.00 -13.25 7.64
CA LEU A 61 5.52 -13.79 8.90
C LEU A 61 7.04 -13.71 8.92
N ASP A 62 7.61 -13.19 10.02
CA ASP A 62 9.07 -13.13 10.28
C ASP A 62 9.90 -12.61 9.10
N GLY A 63 9.49 -11.49 8.50
CA GLY A 63 10.21 -10.92 7.36
C GLY A 63 10.05 -11.72 6.05
N THR A 64 9.08 -12.63 5.99
CA THR A 64 8.82 -13.48 4.83
C THR A 64 7.34 -13.45 4.44
N LEU A 65 7.06 -13.14 3.18
CA LEU A 65 5.77 -13.33 2.55
C LEU A 65 5.65 -14.79 2.11
N PHE A 66 4.74 -15.53 2.73
CA PHE A 66 4.33 -16.86 2.29
C PHE A 66 3.08 -16.74 1.41
N TYR A 67 3.02 -17.43 0.28
CA TYR A 67 1.85 -17.32 -0.62
C TYR A 67 1.50 -18.63 -1.34
N GLU A 68 0.22 -18.81 -1.65
CA GLU A 68 -0.28 -19.92 -2.46
C GLU A 68 -0.12 -19.58 -3.95
N ALA A 69 0.87 -20.19 -4.61
CA ALA A 69 1.16 -19.92 -6.02
C ALA A 69 0.00 -20.29 -6.97
N LYS A 70 -0.92 -21.17 -6.53
CA LYS A 70 -2.13 -21.51 -7.29
C LYS A 70 -3.28 -20.51 -7.09
N ALA A 71 -3.19 -19.64 -6.09
CA ALA A 71 -4.18 -18.59 -5.90
C ALA A 71 -4.09 -17.56 -7.04
N HIS A 72 -5.22 -16.91 -7.31
CA HIS A 72 -5.27 -15.90 -8.35
C HIS A 72 -4.36 -14.71 -7.96
N SER A 73 -3.45 -14.29 -8.84
CA SER A 73 -2.45 -13.26 -8.53
C SER A 73 -3.06 -11.99 -7.93
N ARG A 74 -4.19 -11.54 -8.48
CA ARG A 74 -4.93 -10.36 -7.99
C ARG A 74 -5.50 -10.51 -6.58
N ARG A 75 -5.81 -11.73 -6.13
CA ARG A 75 -6.21 -11.99 -4.73
C ARG A 75 -5.00 -11.86 -3.81
N ILE A 76 -3.86 -12.41 -4.23
CA ILE A 76 -2.60 -12.30 -3.48
C ILE A 76 -2.17 -10.83 -3.36
N GLN A 77 -2.25 -10.04 -4.45
CA GLN A 77 -1.98 -8.59 -4.41
C GLN A 77 -2.86 -7.88 -3.35
N PHE A 78 -4.15 -8.24 -3.29
CA PHE A 78 -5.08 -7.70 -2.30
C PHE A 78 -4.71 -8.10 -0.87
N THR A 79 -4.39 -9.38 -0.64
CA THR A 79 -3.94 -9.86 0.67
C THR A 79 -2.66 -9.14 1.12
N ILE A 80 -1.68 -8.92 0.25
CA ILE A 80 -0.48 -8.15 0.59
C ILE A 80 -0.83 -6.70 0.93
N ALA A 81 -1.71 -6.06 0.15
CA ALA A 81 -2.14 -4.70 0.43
C ALA A 81 -2.95 -4.59 1.74
N HIS A 82 -3.68 -5.64 2.12
CA HIS A 82 -4.37 -5.74 3.40
C HIS A 82 -3.36 -5.75 4.56
N GLU A 83 -2.29 -6.55 4.47
CA GLU A 83 -1.21 -6.52 5.48
C GLU A 83 -0.55 -5.14 5.58
N PHE A 84 -0.37 -4.45 4.44
CA PHE A 84 0.08 -3.05 4.45
C PHE A 84 -0.91 -2.15 5.21
N GLY A 85 -2.21 -2.38 5.09
CA GLY A 85 -3.23 -1.66 5.86
C GLY A 85 -3.04 -1.78 7.36
N HIS A 86 -2.81 -2.99 7.89
CA HIS A 86 -2.50 -3.18 9.30
C HIS A 86 -1.30 -2.35 9.76
N VAL A 87 -0.25 -2.30 8.95
CA VAL A 87 1.00 -1.59 9.23
C VAL A 87 0.84 -0.08 9.16
N PHE A 88 0.39 0.44 8.01
CA PHE A 88 0.34 1.88 7.75
C PHE A 88 -0.72 2.58 8.60
N LEU A 89 -1.83 1.89 8.91
CA LEU A 89 -2.86 2.41 9.81
C LEU A 89 -2.61 2.05 11.28
N LYS A 90 -1.59 1.23 11.58
CA LYS A 90 -1.28 0.73 12.94
C LYS A 90 -2.53 0.18 13.64
N THR A 91 -3.24 -0.72 12.96
CA THR A 91 -4.55 -1.22 13.36
C THR A 91 -4.62 -2.74 13.25
N ASP A 92 -5.32 -3.40 14.17
CA ASP A 92 -5.69 -4.83 14.07
C ASP A 92 -7.10 -5.04 13.53
N ASN A 93 -7.76 -3.96 13.13
CA ASN A 93 -9.11 -4.02 12.59
C ASN A 93 -9.07 -4.45 11.11
N GLU A 94 -9.54 -5.66 10.84
CA GLU A 94 -9.64 -6.28 9.51
C GLU A 94 -10.39 -5.41 8.50
N ASP A 95 -11.53 -4.83 8.89
CA ASP A 95 -12.32 -3.97 7.99
C ASP A 95 -11.54 -2.72 7.57
N LYS A 96 -10.75 -2.15 8.49
CA LYS A 96 -9.88 -1.00 8.16
C LYS A 96 -8.73 -1.40 7.24
N ALA A 97 -8.17 -2.59 7.42
CA ALA A 97 -7.11 -3.11 6.55
C ALA A 97 -7.64 -3.42 5.14
N ASP A 98 -8.86 -3.97 5.03
CA ASP A 98 -9.57 -4.18 3.77
C ASP A 98 -9.92 -2.85 3.07
N GLU A 99 -10.37 -1.85 3.84
CA GLU A 99 -10.66 -0.51 3.31
C GLU A 99 -9.37 0.16 2.80
N PHE A 100 -8.26 0.05 3.56
CA PHE A 100 -6.94 0.46 3.09
C PHE A 100 -6.55 -0.24 1.79
N ALA A 101 -6.58 -1.58 1.73
CA ALA A 101 -6.20 -2.33 0.54
C ALA A 101 -7.00 -1.91 -0.70
N SER A 102 -8.31 -1.72 -0.51
CA SER A 102 -9.24 -1.29 -1.56
C SER A 102 -8.93 0.12 -2.09
N HIS A 103 -8.58 1.06 -1.21
CA HIS A 103 -8.22 2.43 -1.59
C HIS A 103 -6.78 2.56 -2.06
N PHE A 104 -5.86 1.76 -1.51
CA PHE A 104 -4.45 1.71 -1.90
C PHE A 104 -4.31 1.14 -3.32
N LEU A 105 -5.01 0.05 -3.65
CA LEU A 105 -4.91 -0.56 -4.98
C LEU A 105 -5.71 0.17 -6.07
N ALA A 106 -6.80 0.85 -5.70
CA ALA A 106 -7.60 1.64 -6.64
C ALA A 106 -8.14 2.94 -5.99
N PRO A 107 -7.29 3.97 -5.82
CA PRO A 107 -7.70 5.23 -5.20
C PRO A 107 -8.90 5.85 -5.92
N ARG A 108 -9.89 6.36 -5.16
CA ARG A 108 -11.15 6.84 -5.76
C ARG A 108 -10.96 8.05 -6.65
N ILE A 109 -10.03 8.92 -6.28
CA ILE A 109 -9.63 10.05 -7.11
C ILE A 109 -8.98 9.60 -8.43
N LEU A 110 -8.19 8.51 -8.42
CA LEU A 110 -7.59 8.00 -9.65
C LEU A 110 -8.60 7.24 -10.51
N ILE A 111 -9.54 6.48 -9.91
CA ILE A 111 -10.70 5.92 -10.65
C ILE A 111 -11.44 7.04 -11.39
N HIS A 112 -11.65 8.17 -10.74
CA HIS A 112 -12.27 9.35 -11.35
C HIS A 112 -11.44 9.91 -12.52
N LYS A 113 -10.13 10.13 -12.31
CA LYS A 113 -9.24 10.74 -13.31
C LYS A 113 -9.01 9.86 -14.53
N TYR A 114 -8.90 8.54 -14.34
CA TYR A 114 -8.87 7.56 -15.43
C TYR A 114 -10.22 7.33 -16.11
N LYS A 115 -11.30 7.99 -15.65
CA LYS A 115 -12.66 7.91 -16.22
C LYS A 115 -13.19 6.48 -16.28
N CYS A 116 -12.93 5.71 -15.22
CA CYS A 116 -13.51 4.38 -15.09
C CYS A 116 -15.00 4.49 -14.71
N HIS A 117 -15.88 3.95 -15.54
CA HIS A 117 -17.34 4.02 -15.39
C HIS A 117 -17.95 2.70 -14.88
N ASP A 118 -17.23 1.58 -15.05
CA ASP A 118 -17.69 0.26 -14.62
C ASP A 118 -16.58 -0.57 -13.95
N ALA A 119 -16.97 -1.74 -13.44
CA ALA A 119 -16.07 -2.63 -12.71
C ALA A 119 -15.07 -3.35 -13.64
N ILE A 120 -15.35 -3.45 -14.94
CA ILE A 120 -14.44 -4.04 -15.92
C ILE A 120 -13.28 -3.07 -16.16
N GLN A 121 -13.57 -1.79 -16.36
CA GLN A 121 -12.55 -0.77 -16.52
C GLN A 121 -11.67 -0.65 -15.27
N ILE A 122 -12.25 -0.74 -14.07
CA ILE A 122 -11.48 -0.77 -12.82
C ILE A 122 -10.61 -2.02 -12.73
N HIS A 123 -11.16 -3.18 -13.11
CA HIS A 123 -10.44 -4.46 -13.14
C HIS A 123 -9.23 -4.40 -14.07
N ASP A 124 -9.41 -3.85 -15.27
CA ASP A 124 -8.35 -3.76 -16.28
C ASP A 124 -7.30 -2.70 -15.95
N THR A 125 -7.73 -1.54 -15.41
CA THR A 125 -6.83 -0.41 -15.10
C THR A 125 -6.00 -0.67 -13.85
N PHE A 126 -6.64 -1.13 -12.77
CA PHE A 126 -5.99 -1.23 -11.44
C PHE A 126 -5.55 -2.66 -11.08
N GLY A 127 -5.84 -3.64 -11.93
CA GLY A 127 -5.42 -5.03 -11.69
C GLY A 127 -6.15 -5.72 -10.52
N LEU A 128 -7.33 -5.23 -10.14
CA LEU A 128 -8.17 -5.83 -9.10
C LEU A 128 -8.90 -7.09 -9.60
N SER A 129 -9.35 -7.96 -8.69
CA SER A 129 -10.32 -9.01 -9.04
C SER A 129 -11.67 -8.40 -9.43
N TYR A 130 -12.53 -9.11 -10.16
CA TYR A 130 -13.88 -8.60 -10.48
C TYR A 130 -14.71 -8.29 -9.23
N GLN A 131 -14.60 -9.11 -8.19
CA GLN A 131 -15.28 -8.87 -6.91
C GLN A 131 -14.75 -7.60 -6.23
N ALA A 132 -13.43 -7.43 -6.15
CA ALA A 132 -12.83 -6.22 -5.58
C ALA A 132 -13.15 -4.97 -6.41
N SER A 133 -13.20 -5.09 -7.73
CA SER A 133 -13.55 -4.00 -8.65
C SER A 133 -15.00 -3.54 -8.47
N ASN A 134 -15.93 -4.47 -8.26
CA ASN A 134 -17.32 -4.12 -7.94
C ASN A 134 -17.42 -3.36 -6.60
N ARG A 135 -16.69 -3.80 -5.57
CA ARG A 135 -16.64 -3.10 -4.28
C ARG A 135 -16.03 -1.70 -4.44
N ALA A 136 -14.93 -1.58 -5.18
CA ALA A 136 -14.28 -0.31 -5.47
C ALA A 136 -15.21 0.64 -6.26
N LEU A 137 -15.98 0.14 -7.23
CA LEU A 137 -16.95 0.94 -7.98
C LEU A 137 -18.06 1.50 -7.08
N MET A 138 -18.59 0.69 -6.16
CA MET A 138 -19.61 1.14 -5.21
C MET A 138 -19.06 2.22 -4.28
N SER A 139 -17.87 1.99 -3.71
CA SER A 139 -17.19 2.98 -2.88
C SER A 139 -16.85 4.26 -3.67
N TYR A 140 -16.44 4.17 -4.94
CA TYR A 140 -16.24 5.33 -5.82
C TYR A 140 -17.52 6.15 -5.99
N LYS A 141 -18.66 5.51 -6.22
CA LYS A 141 -19.95 6.22 -6.36
C LYS A 141 -20.31 6.99 -5.08
N GLU A 142 -20.06 6.40 -3.91
CA GLU A 142 -20.25 7.06 -2.62
C GLU A 142 -19.30 8.25 -2.44
N TRP A 143 -18.02 8.06 -2.76
CA TRP A 143 -17.02 9.12 -2.76
C TRP A 143 -17.41 10.27 -3.70
N PHE A 144 -17.80 9.98 -4.94
CA PHE A 144 -18.19 10.98 -5.93
C PHE A 144 -19.41 11.78 -5.47
N ARG A 145 -20.41 11.10 -4.88
CA ARG A 145 -21.57 11.75 -4.27
C ARG A 145 -21.15 12.67 -3.12
N SER A 146 -20.22 12.22 -2.28
CA SER A 146 -19.70 13.01 -1.16
C SER A 146 -19.02 14.31 -1.64
N ILE A 147 -18.13 14.23 -2.63
CA ILE A 147 -17.44 15.43 -3.14
C ILE A 147 -18.32 16.30 -4.04
N SER A 148 -19.43 15.78 -4.59
CA SER A 148 -20.35 16.58 -5.40
C SER A 148 -21.35 17.37 -4.54
N TYR A 149 -21.85 16.75 -3.48
CA TYR A 149 -22.98 17.28 -2.70
C TYR A 149 -22.64 17.58 -1.23
N GLY A 150 -21.46 17.18 -0.75
CA GLY A 150 -21.00 17.42 0.62
C GLY A 150 -20.70 18.88 0.90
N ALA A 151 -20.43 19.20 2.17
CA ALA A 151 -20.18 20.57 2.61
C ALA A 151 -18.91 21.20 1.99
N THR A 152 -17.86 20.39 1.81
CA THR A 152 -16.57 20.84 1.26
C THR A 152 -16.56 20.88 -0.27
N ARG A 153 -17.40 20.07 -0.92
CA ARG A 153 -17.50 19.90 -2.39
C ARG A 153 -16.17 19.66 -3.12
N LYS A 154 -15.19 19.02 -2.46
CA LYS A 154 -13.88 18.73 -3.05
C LYS A 154 -13.24 17.49 -2.41
N PRO A 155 -12.32 16.81 -3.13
CA PRO A 155 -11.46 15.79 -2.55
C PRO A 155 -10.64 16.33 -1.37
N THR A 156 -10.13 15.42 -0.55
CA THR A 156 -9.18 15.77 0.52
C THR A 156 -7.84 16.20 -0.06
N GLU A 157 -7.06 16.94 0.71
CA GLU A 157 -5.73 17.40 0.29
C GLU A 157 -4.79 16.23 -0.08
N PRO A 158 -4.72 15.12 0.69
CA PRO A 158 -3.85 14.00 0.33
C PRO A 158 -4.30 13.27 -0.94
N GLU A 159 -5.61 13.26 -1.24
CA GLU A 159 -6.11 12.74 -2.51
C GLU A 159 -5.63 13.59 -3.70
N LEU A 160 -5.66 14.93 -3.58
CA LEU A 160 -5.17 15.82 -4.63
C LEU A 160 -3.66 15.66 -4.87
N GLN A 161 -2.88 15.48 -3.80
CA GLN A 161 -1.45 15.19 -3.90
C GLN A 161 -1.20 13.83 -4.56
N LEU A 162 -2.01 12.82 -4.21
CA LEU A 162 -1.97 11.51 -4.86
C LEU A 162 -2.29 11.60 -6.35
N GLU A 163 -3.28 12.41 -6.75
CA GLU A 163 -3.56 12.70 -8.16
C GLU A 163 -2.35 13.32 -8.87
N HIS A 164 -1.67 14.27 -8.23
CA HIS A 164 -0.52 14.98 -8.82
C HIS A 164 0.67 14.06 -9.13
N ILE A 165 0.85 12.97 -8.38
CA ILE A 165 1.88 11.95 -8.67
C ILE A 165 1.67 11.35 -10.07
N PHE A 166 0.41 11.12 -10.47
CA PHE A 166 0.05 10.46 -11.74
C PHE A 166 -0.19 11.45 -12.89
N PHE A 167 -0.64 12.65 -12.54
CA PHE A 167 -0.98 13.71 -13.48
C PHE A 167 -0.26 15.00 -13.06
N PRO A 168 1.08 15.04 -13.16
CA PRO A 168 1.81 16.26 -12.88
C PRO A 168 1.37 17.32 -13.89
N GLU A 169 1.03 18.52 -13.40
CA GLU A 169 0.82 19.66 -14.26
C GLU A 169 2.10 19.86 -15.10
N PRO A 170 2.00 20.00 -16.43
CA PRO A 170 3.16 20.32 -17.22
C PRO A 170 3.72 21.64 -16.69
N ASN A 171 4.98 21.64 -16.26
CA ASN A 171 5.72 22.86 -15.97
C ASN A 171 5.54 23.79 -17.18
N LEU A 172 4.69 24.81 -17.06
CA LEU A 172 4.69 25.95 -17.94
C LEU A 172 6.05 26.61 -17.74
N ILE A 173 7.07 26.15 -18.47
CA ILE A 173 8.33 26.87 -18.60
C ILE A 173 7.90 28.25 -19.12
N PRO A 174 8.07 29.34 -18.35
CA PRO A 174 7.79 30.65 -18.90
C PRO A 174 8.77 30.85 -20.04
N LEU A 175 8.23 30.98 -21.26
CA LEU A 175 8.96 31.40 -22.44
C LEU A 175 9.34 32.88 -22.25
N MET A 176 10.25 33.16 -21.31
CA MET A 176 10.97 34.42 -21.21
C MET A 176 12.41 34.12 -21.57
N GLU A 177 12.64 34.03 -22.87
CA GLU A 177 13.96 34.29 -23.44
C GLU A 177 14.39 35.70 -23.03
N GLY A 178 15.23 35.77 -22.01
CA GLY A 178 15.90 36.99 -21.56
C GLY A 178 17.37 36.66 -21.36
N ILE A 179 18.18 37.00 -22.37
CA ILE A 179 19.63 36.84 -22.41
C ILE A 179 20.27 37.44 -21.15
N VAL A 180 20.89 36.61 -20.30
CA VAL A 180 21.93 37.06 -19.36
C VAL A 180 23.07 36.02 -19.35
N GLN A 181 24.25 36.50 -19.70
CA GLN A 181 25.52 35.76 -19.77
C GLN A 181 26.06 35.37 -18.37
N PRO A 182 27.00 34.40 -18.28
CA PRO A 182 27.37 33.78 -17.01
C PRO A 182 28.38 34.61 -16.23
N ALA A 183 28.13 34.81 -14.94
CA ALA A 183 29.12 35.29 -13.99
C ALA A 183 29.69 34.11 -13.17
N ARG A 184 31.01 34.02 -13.16
CA ARG A 184 31.82 33.03 -12.42
C ARG A 184 31.64 33.17 -10.89
N GLY A 185 31.42 32.01 -10.26
CA GLY A 185 32.16 31.51 -9.09
C GLY A 185 31.92 32.14 -7.71
N CYS A 186 31.43 31.33 -6.78
CA CYS A 186 32.16 31.06 -5.53
C CYS A 186 31.66 29.73 -4.93
N TYR A 187 32.61 28.85 -4.60
CA TYR A 187 32.37 27.70 -3.74
C TYR A 187 32.31 28.18 -2.29
N THR A 188 31.35 27.69 -1.53
CA THR A 188 31.49 27.49 -0.09
C THR A 188 30.86 26.15 0.26
N GLU A 189 31.69 25.29 0.80
CA GLU A 189 31.37 23.97 1.33
C GLU A 189 30.56 24.06 2.63
N GLU A 190 29.92 22.93 2.95
CA GLU A 190 29.49 22.46 4.28
C GLU A 190 28.25 23.10 4.90
N ASP A 191 27.15 22.34 4.85
CA ASP A 191 26.38 22.01 6.06
C ASP A 191 25.77 20.61 5.92
N GLU A 192 26.16 19.73 6.84
CA GLU A 192 25.71 18.36 7.03
C GLU A 192 24.19 18.29 7.30
N ALA A 193 23.47 17.49 6.51
CA ALA A 193 22.19 16.93 6.94
C ALA A 193 22.02 15.51 6.35
N GLY A 194 22.89 14.60 6.80
CA GLY A 194 22.71 13.16 6.66
C GLY A 194 21.56 12.61 7.52
N TYR A 195 20.36 13.18 7.41
CA TYR A 195 19.13 12.51 7.84
C TYR A 195 18.75 11.51 6.75
N SER A 196 19.48 10.39 6.73
CA SER A 196 19.47 9.44 5.62
C SER A 196 18.14 8.69 5.52
N GLU A 197 17.61 8.57 4.30
CA GLU A 197 16.56 7.65 3.83
C GLU A 197 16.70 6.20 4.38
N LEU A 198 17.93 5.77 4.69
CA LEU A 198 18.24 4.51 5.36
C LEU A 198 17.62 4.39 6.75
N ASN A 199 17.42 5.51 7.47
CA ASN A 199 16.81 5.54 8.79
C ASN A 199 15.30 5.30 8.69
N GLU A 200 14.61 5.86 7.68
CA GLU A 200 13.17 5.63 7.46
C GLU A 200 12.87 4.19 7.04
N ARG A 201 13.70 3.61 6.16
CA ARG A 201 13.64 2.20 5.79
C ARG A 201 13.90 1.28 6.99
N SER A 202 14.90 1.60 7.80
CA SER A 202 15.23 0.86 9.03
C SER A 202 14.13 0.99 10.08
N ASP A 203 13.54 2.18 10.23
CA ASP A 203 12.44 2.46 11.14
C ASP A 203 11.14 1.78 10.70
N PHE A 204 10.88 1.71 9.40
CA PHE A 204 9.79 0.93 8.81
C PHE A 204 9.99 -0.56 9.10
N MET A 205 11.19 -1.10 8.84
CA MET A 205 11.50 -2.51 9.15
C MET A 205 11.38 -2.81 10.65
N ARG A 206 11.84 -1.90 11.50
CA ARG A 206 11.71 -2.00 12.96
C ARG A 206 10.26 -1.88 13.42
N LEU A 207 9.42 -1.08 12.73
CA LEU A 207 7.99 -0.94 12.99
C LEU A 207 7.26 -2.26 12.66
N ILE A 208 7.57 -2.89 11.52
CA ILE A 208 7.05 -4.22 11.17
C ILE A 208 7.48 -5.25 12.21
N SER A 209 8.78 -5.34 12.52
CA SER A 209 9.30 -6.30 13.50
C SER A 209 8.73 -6.09 14.90
N ARG A 210 8.45 -4.84 15.31
CA ARG A 210 7.79 -4.52 16.60
C ARG A 210 6.30 -4.89 16.62
N TRP A 211 5.60 -4.77 15.49
CA TRP A 211 4.19 -5.18 15.39
C TRP A 211 4.01 -6.71 15.42
N HIS A 212 4.99 -7.46 14.92
CA HIS A 212 5.01 -8.94 15.03
C HIS A 212 5.55 -9.46 16.37
N GLY A 213 6.20 -8.62 17.17
CA GLY A 213 6.67 -8.95 18.50
C GLY A 213 5.56 -9.03 19.54
N ASP A 214 4.48 -9.78 19.27
CA ASP A 214 3.64 -10.51 20.25
C ASP A 214 2.43 -11.23 19.61
N ARG A 215 2.12 -11.00 18.33
CA ARG A 215 0.88 -11.50 17.71
C ARG A 215 1.13 -12.53 16.62
N GLY A 216 0.96 -13.79 17.04
CA GLY A 216 0.96 -14.98 16.20
C GLY A 216 1.50 -16.20 16.95
N PHE A 217 2.47 -16.00 17.85
CA PHE A 217 3.04 -17.07 18.65
C PHE A 217 2.35 -17.25 20.00
N GLY A 218 1.94 -16.22 20.74
CA GLY A 218 1.37 -16.42 22.09
C GLY A 218 0.13 -17.32 22.18
N LEU A 219 -0.74 -17.33 21.16
CA LEU A 219 -1.93 -18.20 21.13
C LEU A 219 -1.67 -19.60 20.56
N ALA A 220 -0.72 -19.72 19.62
CA ALA A 220 -0.31 -21.01 19.06
C ALA A 220 0.64 -21.74 20.02
N GLU A 221 1.57 -21.02 20.64
CA GLU A 221 2.57 -21.50 21.59
C GLU A 221 1.93 -21.96 22.92
N ASN A 222 0.90 -21.29 23.43
CA ASN A 222 0.19 -21.79 24.61
C ASN A 222 -0.60 -23.09 24.34
N LYS A 223 -1.07 -23.31 23.10
CA LYS A 223 -1.60 -24.61 22.66
C LYS A 223 -0.51 -25.64 22.32
N TRP A 224 0.70 -25.19 22.01
CA TRP A 224 1.81 -26.01 21.55
C TRP A 224 2.77 -26.46 22.67
N LEU A 225 2.92 -25.68 23.75
CA LEU A 225 3.78 -25.98 24.91
C LEU A 225 3.03 -26.59 26.10
N TYR A 226 1.74 -26.27 26.30
CA TYR A 226 0.99 -26.67 27.51
C TYR A 226 -0.32 -27.42 27.24
N GLY A 227 -0.56 -27.86 26.00
CA GLY A 227 -1.65 -28.78 25.68
C GLY A 227 -1.36 -30.17 26.24
N ASN A 228 -1.70 -30.40 27.51
CA ASN A 228 -1.68 -31.71 28.13
C ASN A 228 -2.60 -32.66 27.37
N ASP A 229 -2.04 -33.75 26.84
CA ASP A 229 -2.77 -34.99 26.59
C ASP A 229 -3.13 -35.61 27.96
N LEU A 230 -4.37 -35.40 28.40
CA LEU A 230 -5.11 -36.26 29.33
C LEU A 230 -6.60 -36.23 28.98
#